data_AF-A0A1G4BCT1-F1
#
_entry.id   AF-A0A1G4BCT1-F1
#
_cell.length_a   1.000
_cell.length_b   1.000
_cell.length_c   1.000
_cell.angle_alpha   90.00
_cell.angle_beta   90.00
_cell.angle_gamma   90.00
#
_symmetry.space_group_name_H-M   'P 1'
#
loop_
_entity.id
_entity.type
_entity.pdbx_description
1 polymer ?
#
loop_
_entity_poly.entity_id
_entity_poly.type
_entity_poly.pdbx_seq_one_letter_code
_entity_poly.pdbx_strand_id
1 'polypeptide(L)'
;MEKNGGWLADGDYGDFVRSLCFSDPRLRQRDPKAQIQRIPFKDDGARVVKLSLGENGSFARTAEFGEPADLEAHFRSMESQCGGGRQNIYVLEGIGPGFAGVLGAHFSLHPSFFVEHERVVVHNVNWMGESDGVQLPSVIQSRRHLEMKYYEVVAFDTRPTSFRWVCAATGRHVGVSRDFKWDNSPDDFDRFLNVGVVRRKCSVWSRRTEGGGWDCLVLCDPPVRSVRTGDEYKIEHPVKTWPYQGGYLDFVPEEEQIRIARDKGRCRRGPPRTSMLDDLSFYLETHSRLVDVAEPESVVNVFVGKIVASHLLKQTEHLRATLSAVQRGLTRKQDLAKMPMTKVEALWSDMQGWERRTGEYLEDLEGIMLQLGITLSPPPAMTGTSTAAPIGTPPQLQQPVGGALFSAGNVAGWSDCATDFQFLHLRFRELRHRAETLNAAVTGLAGITGNRQAYKEQQRSIREAKSTKAVTLLGLVFIPLAYTASVFSIEKPFGPGGDLFWVYFVTSAPLILVVMVGYYVLDFGYNDDGRAWSVNTFTQSVSERLPGFSRRDVRKTLVD
;
A
#
# COMPACT_ATOMS: atom_id res chain seq x y z
N MET A 1 31.82 -10.86 -13.15
CA MET A 1 31.43 -9.48 -13.46
C MET A 1 30.65 -9.52 -14.76
N GLU A 2 29.34 -9.34 -14.71
CA GLU A 2 28.54 -9.16 -15.94
C GLU A 2 29.15 -8.01 -16.75
N LYS A 3 29.15 -8.12 -18.08
CA LYS A 3 29.57 -7.03 -18.96
C LYS A 3 28.64 -5.84 -18.66
N ASN A 4 29.17 -4.76 -18.08
CA ASN A 4 28.42 -3.53 -17.80
C ASN A 4 27.50 -3.19 -18.98
N GLY A 5 26.18 -3.06 -18.77
CA GLY A 5 25.23 -2.71 -19.84
C GLY A 5 24.76 -3.85 -20.75
N GLY A 6 25.38 -5.03 -20.70
CA GLY A 6 25.05 -6.16 -21.57
C GLY A 6 23.78 -6.94 -21.18
N TRP A 7 23.03 -6.49 -20.18
CA TRP A 7 21.81 -7.18 -19.73
C TRP A 7 20.56 -6.71 -20.49
N LEU A 8 20.57 -5.49 -21.04
CA LEU A 8 19.38 -4.84 -21.61
C LEU A 8 19.08 -5.28 -23.04
N ALA A 9 20.12 -5.44 -23.85
CA ALA A 9 20.02 -5.78 -25.26
C ALA A 9 21.34 -6.35 -25.78
N ASP A 10 21.24 -7.17 -26.84
CA ASP A 10 22.37 -7.71 -27.58
C ASP A 10 22.62 -6.93 -28.89
N GLY A 11 23.72 -7.26 -29.58
CA GLY A 11 24.08 -6.66 -30.88
C GLY A 11 24.55 -5.20 -30.81
N ASP A 12 24.42 -4.48 -31.95
CA ASP A 12 24.89 -3.10 -32.12
C ASP A 12 24.24 -2.12 -31.13
N TYR A 13 22.95 -2.33 -30.84
CA TYR A 13 22.26 -1.53 -29.82
C TYR A 13 22.82 -1.79 -28.43
N GLY A 14 23.23 -3.03 -28.13
CA GLY A 14 23.96 -3.38 -26.91
C GLY A 14 25.27 -2.61 -26.79
N ASP A 15 26.04 -2.45 -27.86
CA ASP A 15 27.27 -1.65 -27.84
C ASP A 15 26.98 -0.17 -27.55
N PHE A 16 25.92 0.39 -28.14
CA PHE A 16 25.43 1.73 -27.84
C PHE A 16 25.02 1.89 -26.36
N VAL A 17 24.29 0.93 -25.80
CA VAL A 17 23.92 0.89 -24.37
C VAL A 17 25.16 0.93 -23.48
N ARG A 18 26.21 0.14 -23.82
CA ARG A 18 27.46 0.12 -23.05
C ARG A 18 28.19 1.46 -23.07
N SER A 19 28.14 2.18 -24.20
CA SER A 19 28.74 3.51 -24.32
C SER A 19 28.11 4.54 -23.36
N LEU A 20 26.82 4.37 -23.03
CA LEU A 20 26.07 5.29 -22.17
C LEU A 20 26.11 4.94 -20.67
N CYS A 21 26.72 3.82 -20.27
CA CYS A 21 26.79 3.37 -18.87
C CYS A 21 27.54 4.32 -17.91
N PHE A 22 28.37 5.23 -18.44
CA PHE A 22 29.02 6.27 -17.65
C PHE A 22 28.08 7.45 -17.39
N SER A 23 27.25 7.80 -18.36
CA SER A 23 26.29 8.89 -18.27
C SER A 23 25.03 8.50 -17.50
N ASP A 24 24.54 7.28 -17.70
CA ASP A 24 23.43 6.70 -16.94
C ASP A 24 23.90 5.44 -16.19
N PRO A 25 24.23 5.56 -14.89
CA PRO A 25 24.65 4.43 -14.08
C PRO A 25 23.62 3.31 -14.01
N ARG A 26 22.33 3.60 -14.25
CA ARG A 26 21.25 2.62 -14.20
C ARG A 26 21.36 1.54 -15.29
N LEU A 27 22.16 1.79 -16.32
CA LEU A 27 22.40 0.83 -17.39
C LEU A 27 23.40 -0.25 -16.99
N ARG A 28 24.24 -0.05 -15.96
CA ARG A 28 25.36 -0.96 -15.67
C ARG A 28 24.92 -2.38 -15.34
N GLN A 29 23.86 -2.51 -14.55
CA GLN A 29 23.27 -3.79 -14.16
C GLN A 29 21.75 -3.69 -14.17
N ARG A 30 21.11 -4.86 -14.28
CA ARG A 30 19.66 -4.99 -14.13
C ARG A 30 19.25 -4.67 -12.70
N ASP A 31 17.98 -4.28 -12.50
CA ASP A 31 17.41 -4.05 -11.17
C ASP A 31 17.69 -5.25 -10.21
N PRO A 32 18.44 -5.04 -9.11
CA PRO A 32 18.72 -6.10 -8.14
C PRO A 32 17.46 -6.71 -7.51
N LYS A 33 16.36 -5.94 -7.41
CA LYS A 33 15.09 -6.47 -6.88
C LYS A 33 14.45 -7.45 -7.83
N ALA A 34 14.59 -7.25 -9.14
CA ALA A 34 14.12 -8.23 -10.13
C ALA A 34 14.88 -9.56 -9.97
N GLN A 35 16.18 -9.51 -9.65
CA GLN A 35 16.97 -10.70 -9.34
C GLN A 35 16.52 -11.39 -8.04
N ILE A 36 16.28 -10.63 -6.97
CA ILE A 36 15.74 -11.15 -5.70
C ILE A 36 14.36 -11.79 -5.91
N GLN A 37 13.53 -11.18 -6.75
CA GLN A 37 12.21 -11.68 -7.15
C GLN A 37 12.27 -12.79 -8.20
N ARG A 38 13.48 -13.16 -8.64
CA ARG A 38 13.81 -14.19 -9.63
C ARG A 38 13.21 -13.95 -11.02
N ILE A 39 12.79 -12.71 -11.34
CA ILE A 39 12.00 -12.39 -12.52
C ILE A 39 12.84 -12.67 -13.77
N PRO A 40 12.36 -13.49 -14.72
CA PRO A 40 13.09 -13.72 -15.96
C PRO A 40 13.17 -12.43 -16.79
N PHE A 41 14.28 -12.20 -17.48
CA PHE A 41 14.39 -11.18 -18.53
C PHE A 41 14.63 -11.89 -19.85
N LYS A 42 13.54 -12.24 -20.52
CA LYS A 42 13.52 -13.05 -21.73
C LYS A 42 12.46 -12.48 -22.66
N ASP A 43 12.59 -12.79 -23.95
CA ASP A 43 11.58 -12.43 -24.95
C ASP A 43 10.32 -13.31 -24.86
N ASP A 44 10.37 -14.41 -24.08
CA ASP A 44 9.25 -15.33 -23.86
C ASP A 44 8.00 -14.59 -23.33
N GLY A 45 6.92 -14.62 -24.11
CA GLY A 45 5.63 -14.04 -23.73
C GLY A 45 5.50 -12.54 -24.00
N ALA A 46 6.52 -11.89 -24.56
CA ALA A 46 6.38 -10.56 -25.15
C ALA A 46 5.72 -10.66 -26.54
N ARG A 47 4.95 -9.63 -26.91
CA ARG A 47 4.31 -9.55 -28.24
C ARG A 47 4.25 -8.11 -28.73
N VAL A 48 4.41 -7.93 -30.04
CA VAL A 48 4.28 -6.63 -30.71
C VAL A 48 3.12 -6.66 -31.67
N VAL A 49 2.17 -5.75 -31.51
CA VAL A 49 1.07 -5.54 -32.47
C VAL A 49 1.32 -4.27 -33.25
N LYS A 50 1.27 -4.37 -34.57
CA LYS A 50 1.37 -3.24 -35.50
C LYS A 50 -0.03 -2.82 -35.93
N LEU A 51 -0.32 -1.54 -35.74
CA LEU A 51 -1.52 -0.87 -36.22
C LEU A 51 -1.10 0.14 -37.29
N SER A 52 -1.74 0.11 -38.45
CA SER A 52 -1.51 1.10 -39.51
C SER A 52 -2.81 1.80 -39.86
N LEU A 53 -2.74 3.07 -40.21
CA LEU A 53 -3.92 3.80 -40.70
C LEU A 53 -4.37 3.23 -42.05
N GLY A 54 -5.62 2.78 -42.12
CA GLY A 54 -6.27 2.38 -43.36
C GLY A 54 -6.81 3.56 -44.17
N GLU A 55 -7.18 3.31 -45.43
CA GLU A 55 -7.78 4.32 -46.33
C GLU A 55 -9.11 4.89 -45.83
N ASN A 56 -9.78 4.17 -44.92
CA ASN A 56 -11.02 4.56 -44.28
C ASN A 56 -10.84 5.51 -43.07
N GLY A 57 -9.60 5.91 -42.75
CA GLY A 57 -9.30 6.77 -41.61
C GLY A 57 -9.38 6.06 -40.25
N SER A 58 -9.41 4.72 -40.22
CA SER A 58 -9.31 3.94 -38.98
C SER A 58 -8.02 3.12 -38.93
N PHE A 59 -7.50 2.93 -37.73
CA PHE A 59 -6.38 2.01 -37.55
C PHE A 59 -6.90 0.57 -37.63
N ALA A 60 -6.10 -0.31 -38.21
CA ALA A 60 -6.37 -1.74 -38.22
C ALA A 60 -5.09 -2.50 -37.86
N ARG A 61 -5.24 -3.63 -37.15
CA ARG A 61 -4.11 -4.54 -36.88
C ARG A 61 -3.62 -5.11 -38.20
N THR A 62 -2.37 -4.80 -38.56
CA THR A 62 -1.76 -5.25 -39.81
C THR A 62 -0.77 -6.38 -39.61
N ALA A 63 -0.15 -6.49 -38.43
CA ALA A 63 0.76 -7.58 -38.10
C ALA A 63 0.84 -7.79 -36.58
N GLU A 64 1.20 -9.01 -36.16
CA GLU A 64 1.55 -9.37 -34.79
C GLU A 64 2.85 -10.19 -34.81
N PHE A 65 3.78 -9.87 -33.91
CA PHE A 65 5.10 -10.49 -33.83
C PHE A 65 5.30 -11.05 -32.42
N GLY A 66 5.59 -12.35 -32.34
CA GLY A 66 5.94 -13.04 -31.10
C GLY A 66 7.43 -13.27 -30.91
N GLU A 67 8.22 -13.15 -31.98
CA GLU A 67 9.67 -13.35 -31.95
C GLU A 67 10.43 -12.10 -32.44
N PRO A 68 11.58 -11.74 -31.83
CA PRO A 68 12.38 -10.59 -32.27
C PRO A 68 12.86 -10.68 -33.72
N ALA A 69 13.18 -11.89 -34.21
CA ALA A 69 13.68 -12.12 -35.56
C ALA A 69 12.64 -11.75 -36.64
N ASP A 70 11.37 -12.07 -36.41
CA ASP A 70 10.27 -11.73 -37.33
C ASP A 70 10.07 -10.22 -37.41
N LEU A 71 10.20 -9.53 -36.27
CA LEU A 71 10.11 -8.07 -36.20
C LEU A 71 11.29 -7.41 -36.93
N GLU A 72 12.50 -7.95 -36.78
CA GLU A 72 13.67 -7.45 -37.51
C GLU A 72 13.53 -7.64 -39.02
N ALA A 73 13.08 -8.82 -39.46
CA ALA A 73 12.79 -9.09 -40.86
C ALA A 73 11.72 -8.14 -41.42
N HIS A 74 10.70 -7.81 -40.60
CA HIS A 74 9.70 -6.82 -40.96
C HIS A 74 10.31 -5.44 -41.20
N PHE A 75 11.17 -4.94 -40.31
CA PHE A 75 11.80 -3.63 -40.49
C PHE A 75 12.70 -3.58 -41.72
N ARG A 76 13.50 -4.63 -41.98
CA ARG A 76 14.30 -4.74 -43.21
C ARG A 76 13.43 -4.74 -44.47
N SER A 77 12.29 -5.43 -44.44
CA SER A 77 11.33 -5.41 -45.56
C SER A 77 10.71 -4.04 -45.76
N MET A 78 10.47 -3.28 -44.68
CA MET A 78 9.87 -1.95 -44.76
C MET A 78 10.86 -0.92 -45.31
N GLU A 79 12.13 -0.99 -44.91
CA GLU A 79 13.19 -0.12 -45.43
C GLU A 79 13.34 -0.26 -46.96
N SER A 80 13.15 -1.48 -47.48
CA SER A 80 13.15 -1.75 -48.92
C SER A 80 11.91 -1.20 -49.66
N GLN A 81 10.81 -0.96 -48.93
CA GLN A 81 9.57 -0.40 -49.46
C GLN A 81 9.52 1.11 -49.21
N CYS A 82 10.38 1.88 -49.87
CA CYS A 82 10.36 3.34 -49.79
C CYS A 82 9.06 3.93 -50.40
N GLY A 83 8.49 4.94 -49.73
CA GLY A 83 7.71 5.97 -50.45
C GLY A 83 6.24 6.20 -50.04
N GLY A 84 5.93 6.31 -48.75
CA GLY A 84 4.62 6.88 -48.36
C GLY A 84 4.63 7.43 -46.93
N GLY A 85 3.87 8.50 -46.70
CA GLY A 85 3.60 9.08 -45.37
C GLY A 85 2.76 8.16 -44.49
N ARG A 86 3.27 6.97 -44.20
CA ARG A 86 2.61 5.94 -43.41
C ARG A 86 2.57 6.35 -41.94
N GLN A 87 1.48 6.00 -41.28
CA GLN A 87 1.23 6.26 -39.87
C GLN A 87 1.10 4.92 -39.17
N ASN A 88 2.15 4.54 -38.44
CA ASN A 88 2.25 3.24 -37.79
C ASN A 88 2.31 3.41 -36.27
N ILE A 89 1.59 2.55 -35.56
CA ILE A 89 1.68 2.40 -34.11
C ILE A 89 2.13 0.96 -33.82
N TYR A 90 3.23 0.82 -33.10
CA TYR A 90 3.71 -0.45 -32.57
C TYR A 90 3.39 -0.49 -31.09
N VAL A 91 2.59 -1.46 -30.67
CA VAL A 91 2.28 -1.69 -29.26
C VAL A 91 2.99 -2.96 -28.82
N LEU A 92 4.02 -2.80 -28.00
CA LEU A 92 4.81 -3.87 -27.38
C LEU A 92 4.26 -4.15 -25.98
N GLU A 93 3.76 -5.37 -25.76
CA GLU A 93 3.33 -5.85 -24.45
C GLU A 93 4.39 -6.82 -23.89
N GLY A 94 4.99 -6.45 -22.76
CA GLY A 94 6.16 -7.14 -22.21
C GLY A 94 7.48 -6.72 -22.88
N ILE A 95 8.60 -6.98 -22.22
CA ILE A 95 9.92 -6.60 -22.72
C ILE A 95 10.94 -7.71 -22.47
N GLY A 96 11.75 -7.97 -23.50
CA GLY A 96 12.93 -8.83 -23.43
C GLY A 96 14.12 -8.21 -24.18
N PRO A 97 15.32 -8.78 -24.03
CA PRO A 97 16.55 -8.22 -24.58
C PRO A 97 16.57 -8.20 -26.11
N GLY A 98 15.98 -9.19 -26.78
CA GLY A 98 15.89 -9.25 -28.22
C GLY A 98 14.97 -8.14 -28.78
N PHE A 99 13.78 -7.98 -28.20
CA PHE A 99 12.87 -6.90 -28.61
C PHE A 99 13.46 -5.51 -28.33
N ALA A 100 14.12 -5.31 -27.18
CA ALA A 100 14.78 -4.06 -26.85
C ALA A 100 15.90 -3.72 -27.85
N GLY A 101 16.69 -4.73 -28.27
CA GLY A 101 17.72 -4.58 -29.28
C GLY A 101 17.18 -4.17 -30.65
N VAL A 102 16.18 -4.88 -31.17
CA VAL A 102 15.60 -4.62 -32.50
C VAL A 102 14.92 -3.26 -32.56
N LEU A 103 14.06 -2.94 -31.58
CA LEU A 103 13.35 -1.65 -31.53
C LEU A 103 14.31 -0.50 -31.24
N GLY A 104 15.26 -0.71 -30.32
CA GLY A 104 16.26 0.28 -29.97
C GLY A 104 17.13 0.68 -31.16
N ALA A 105 17.60 -0.30 -31.94
CA ALA A 105 18.37 -0.06 -33.15
C ALA A 105 17.55 0.65 -34.23
N HIS A 106 16.37 0.13 -34.59
CA HIS A 106 15.57 0.65 -35.71
C HIS A 106 15.03 2.07 -35.45
N PHE A 107 14.61 2.36 -34.21
CA PHE A 107 14.07 3.67 -33.84
C PHE A 107 15.12 4.63 -33.26
N SER A 108 16.37 4.17 -33.07
CA SER A 108 17.44 4.94 -32.41
C SER A 108 17.02 5.46 -31.03
N LEU A 109 16.40 4.59 -30.23
CA LEU A 109 15.86 4.96 -28.92
C LEU A 109 16.98 5.13 -27.90
N HIS A 110 16.82 6.12 -27.00
CA HIS A 110 17.69 6.22 -25.84
C HIS A 110 17.38 5.05 -24.86
N PRO A 111 18.39 4.33 -24.33
CA PRO A 111 18.17 3.15 -23.48
C PRO A 111 17.34 3.41 -22.22
N SER A 112 17.25 4.67 -21.78
CA SER A 112 16.39 5.06 -20.66
C SER A 112 14.92 4.69 -20.89
N PHE A 113 14.44 4.67 -22.14
CA PHE A 113 13.06 4.27 -22.46
C PHE A 113 12.73 2.88 -21.92
N PHE A 114 13.66 1.93 -22.10
CA PHE A 114 13.49 0.55 -21.64
C PHE A 114 13.83 0.38 -20.16
N VAL A 115 14.87 1.05 -19.67
CA VAL A 115 15.28 0.96 -18.24
C VAL A 115 14.20 1.51 -17.33
N GLU A 116 13.63 2.66 -17.69
CA GLU A 116 12.56 3.27 -16.90
C GLU A 116 11.31 2.41 -16.91
N HIS A 117 11.03 1.71 -18.01
CA HIS A 117 9.95 0.74 -18.02
C HIS A 117 10.24 -0.50 -17.15
N GLU A 118 11.43 -1.10 -17.23
CA GLU A 118 11.77 -2.37 -16.56
C GLU A 118 11.92 -2.23 -15.04
N ARG A 119 12.48 -1.13 -14.54
CA ARG A 119 12.81 -0.97 -13.12
C ARG A 119 11.59 -1.07 -12.20
N VAL A 120 11.78 -1.77 -11.08
CA VAL A 120 10.78 -2.08 -10.05
C VAL A 120 11.15 -1.52 -8.67
N VAL A 121 12.43 -1.19 -8.43
CA VAL A 121 12.91 -0.49 -7.23
C VAL A 121 12.57 1.00 -7.29
N VAL A 122 11.92 1.48 -6.23
CA VAL A 122 11.66 2.92 -6.07
C VAL A 122 12.88 3.59 -5.40
N HIS A 123 13.39 3.02 -4.30
CA HIS A 123 14.55 3.54 -3.58
C HIS A 123 15.34 2.41 -2.90
N ASN A 124 16.67 2.51 -2.87
CA ASN A 124 17.54 1.59 -2.13
C ASN A 124 18.31 2.37 -1.05
N VAL A 125 18.23 1.90 0.19
CA VAL A 125 18.92 2.54 1.35
C VAL A 125 20.40 2.17 1.39
N ASN A 126 20.81 1.08 0.71
CA ASN A 126 22.20 0.71 0.59
C ASN A 126 22.96 1.77 -0.22
N TRP A 127 24.05 2.31 0.32
CA TRP A 127 24.88 3.33 -0.32
C TRP A 127 25.61 2.83 -1.58
N MET A 128 25.85 1.51 -1.69
CA MET A 128 26.30 0.86 -2.93
C MET A 128 25.13 0.34 -3.79
N GLY A 129 23.90 0.50 -3.29
CA GLY A 129 22.69 0.14 -4.01
C GLY A 129 22.35 1.16 -5.08
N GLU A 130 21.55 0.74 -6.04
CA GLU A 130 21.04 1.64 -7.08
C GLU A 130 19.64 2.13 -6.74
N SER A 131 19.37 3.39 -7.12
CA SER A 131 18.05 3.98 -7.06
C SER A 131 17.55 4.25 -8.48
N ASP A 132 16.23 4.17 -8.68
CA ASP A 132 15.63 4.74 -9.88
C ASP A 132 15.61 6.26 -9.73
N GLY A 133 16.76 6.89 -10.00
CA GLY A 133 16.92 8.33 -9.87
C GLY A 133 16.04 9.06 -10.88
N VAL A 134 15.13 9.89 -10.38
CA VAL A 134 14.33 10.79 -11.23
C VAL A 134 15.23 11.91 -11.73
N GLN A 135 15.17 12.20 -13.03
CA GLN A 135 15.91 13.32 -13.61
C GLN A 135 15.29 14.66 -13.21
N LEU A 136 16.04 15.75 -13.40
CA LEU A 136 15.51 17.09 -13.15
C LEU A 136 14.29 17.37 -14.06
N PRO A 137 13.26 18.08 -13.56
CA PRO A 137 12.05 18.37 -14.35
C PRO A 137 12.33 19.03 -15.69
N SER A 138 13.33 19.92 -15.77
CA SER A 138 13.76 20.57 -17.01
C SER A 138 14.27 19.59 -18.07
N VAL A 139 14.89 18.49 -17.64
CA VAL A 139 15.38 17.44 -18.54
C VAL A 139 14.23 16.52 -18.92
N ILE A 140 13.38 16.15 -17.95
CA ILE A 140 12.21 15.29 -18.18
C ILE A 140 11.29 15.85 -19.25
N GLN A 141 11.00 17.15 -19.23
CA GLN A 141 10.16 17.82 -20.23
C GLN A 141 10.78 17.90 -21.63
N SER A 142 12.12 17.82 -21.72
CA SER A 142 12.84 17.84 -22.99
C SER A 142 12.97 16.46 -23.65
N ARG A 143 12.52 15.39 -22.97
CA ARG A 143 12.62 14.03 -23.47
C ARG A 143 11.58 13.77 -24.55
N ARG A 144 11.94 12.85 -25.45
CA ARG A 144 11.08 12.41 -26.56
C ARG A 144 10.19 11.21 -26.21
N HIS A 145 10.13 10.83 -24.95
CA HIS A 145 9.30 9.74 -24.47
C HIS A 145 8.61 10.10 -23.16
N LEU A 146 7.44 9.50 -22.96
CA LEU A 146 6.55 9.69 -21.83
C LEU A 146 6.40 8.37 -21.09
N GLU A 147 6.64 8.33 -19.80
CA GLU A 147 6.42 7.17 -18.93
C GLU A 147 5.27 7.46 -17.96
N MET A 148 4.21 6.65 -18.03
CA MET A 148 3.09 6.70 -17.11
C MET A 148 3.09 5.51 -16.16
N LYS A 149 3.31 5.78 -14.88
CA LYS A 149 3.15 4.82 -13.78
C LYS A 149 1.71 4.88 -13.28
N TYR A 150 0.98 3.77 -13.37
CA TYR A 150 -0.43 3.72 -12.99
C TYR A 150 -0.77 2.45 -12.23
N TYR A 151 -2.00 2.39 -11.72
CA TYR A 151 -2.44 1.37 -10.78
C TYR A 151 -3.70 0.71 -11.28
N GLU A 152 -3.60 -0.59 -11.57
CA GLU A 152 -4.72 -1.39 -12.03
C GLU A 152 -5.32 -2.17 -10.85
N VAL A 153 -6.63 -2.01 -10.62
CA VAL A 153 -7.34 -2.76 -9.58
C VAL A 153 -7.93 -4.03 -10.16
N VAL A 154 -7.47 -5.17 -9.69
CA VAL A 154 -7.87 -6.49 -10.19
C VAL A 154 -8.39 -7.38 -9.06
N ALA A 155 -9.34 -8.24 -9.40
CA ALA A 155 -9.79 -9.33 -8.55
C ALA A 155 -9.10 -10.63 -8.95
N PHE A 156 -8.72 -11.44 -7.97
CA PHE A 156 -8.07 -12.74 -8.11
C PHE A 156 -9.04 -13.88 -7.80
N ASP A 157 -8.85 -15.01 -8.49
CA ASP A 157 -9.53 -16.27 -8.18
C ASP A 157 -9.07 -16.84 -6.83
N THR A 158 -7.78 -16.73 -6.55
CA THR A 158 -7.17 -17.17 -5.29
C THR A 158 -6.94 -16.01 -4.34
N ARG A 159 -7.13 -16.25 -3.03
CA ARG A 159 -6.83 -15.26 -2.00
C ARG A 159 -5.33 -15.05 -1.84
N PRO A 160 -4.88 -13.80 -1.66
CA PRO A 160 -3.53 -13.55 -1.21
C PRO A 160 -3.24 -14.19 0.14
N THR A 161 -2.01 -14.68 0.29
CA THR A 161 -1.51 -15.31 1.53
C THR A 161 -0.51 -14.43 2.28
N SER A 162 0.00 -13.38 1.64
CA SER A 162 0.98 -12.46 2.21
C SER A 162 0.95 -11.11 1.49
N PHE A 163 1.59 -10.09 2.08
CA PHE A 163 1.81 -8.79 1.43
C PHE A 163 2.88 -8.82 0.33
N ARG A 164 3.60 -9.93 0.18
CA ARG A 164 4.71 -10.08 -0.77
C ARG A 164 4.23 -10.71 -2.08
N TRP A 165 3.31 -10.03 -2.75
CA TRP A 165 2.81 -10.47 -4.04
C TRP A 165 3.43 -9.63 -5.17
N VAL A 166 3.96 -10.30 -6.19
CA VAL A 166 4.51 -9.66 -7.39
C VAL A 166 4.09 -10.40 -8.64
N CYS A 167 3.87 -9.69 -9.74
CA CYS A 167 3.66 -10.31 -11.05
C CYS A 167 4.91 -11.11 -11.44
N ALA A 168 4.77 -12.38 -11.82
CA ALA A 168 5.92 -13.22 -12.15
C ALA A 168 6.62 -12.82 -13.46
N ALA A 169 5.88 -12.19 -14.39
CA ALA A 169 6.40 -11.75 -15.67
C ALA A 169 7.24 -10.46 -15.56
N THR A 170 6.82 -9.53 -14.71
CA THR A 170 7.37 -8.16 -14.67
C THR A 170 7.94 -7.74 -13.32
N GLY A 171 7.75 -8.52 -12.26
CA GLY A 171 8.15 -8.14 -10.90
C GLY A 171 7.29 -7.06 -10.25
N ARG A 172 6.27 -6.52 -10.94
CA ARG A 172 5.43 -5.45 -10.40
C ARG A 172 4.76 -5.87 -9.11
N HIS A 173 4.87 -5.02 -8.09
CA HIS A 173 4.23 -5.26 -6.81
C HIS A 173 2.71 -5.24 -6.95
N VAL A 174 2.06 -6.19 -6.28
CA VAL A 174 0.60 -6.26 -6.14
C VAL A 174 0.26 -5.86 -4.70
N GLY A 175 -0.29 -4.66 -4.55
CA GLY A 175 -0.72 -4.12 -3.27
C GLY A 175 -2.02 -4.77 -2.80
N VAL A 176 -1.92 -5.72 -1.88
CA VAL A 176 -3.06 -6.38 -1.25
C VAL A 176 -3.42 -5.71 0.09
N SER A 177 -4.65 -5.87 0.55
CA SER A 177 -5.13 -5.36 1.84
C SER A 177 -5.92 -6.46 2.55
N ARG A 178 -5.94 -6.43 3.90
CA ARG A 178 -6.72 -7.41 4.66
C ARG A 178 -8.22 -7.11 4.58
N ASP A 179 -9.02 -8.17 4.63
CA ASP A 179 -10.47 -8.13 4.80
C ASP A 179 -10.79 -7.91 6.28
N PHE A 180 -10.77 -6.65 6.70
CA PHE A 180 -10.88 -6.31 8.11
C PHE A 180 -12.33 -6.41 8.62
N LYS A 181 -12.57 -7.34 9.56
CA LYS A 181 -13.85 -7.52 10.25
C LYS A 181 -13.85 -6.96 11.66
N TRP A 182 -14.89 -6.19 11.96
CA TRP A 182 -15.15 -5.54 13.25
C TRP A 182 -15.87 -6.47 14.25
N ASP A 183 -15.30 -7.64 14.52
CA ASP A 183 -15.87 -8.65 15.42
C ASP A 183 -14.82 -9.34 16.32
N ASN A 184 -15.27 -10.30 17.13
CA ASN A 184 -14.42 -11.08 18.04
C ASN A 184 -13.92 -12.41 17.47
N SER A 185 -14.01 -12.61 16.16
CA SER A 185 -13.48 -13.83 15.55
C SER A 185 -11.98 -13.98 15.86
N PRO A 186 -11.56 -15.10 16.48
CA PRO A 186 -10.18 -15.29 16.93
C PRO A 186 -9.19 -15.60 15.80
N ASP A 187 -9.65 -15.89 14.57
CA ASP A 187 -8.82 -16.58 13.55
C ASP A 187 -8.69 -15.87 12.19
N ASP A 188 -9.17 -14.63 12.02
CA ASP A 188 -9.32 -14.02 10.68
C ASP A 188 -8.35 -12.83 10.38
N PHE A 189 -7.22 -12.68 11.10
CA PHE A 189 -6.32 -11.50 10.93
C PHE A 189 -5.47 -11.54 9.64
N ASP A 190 -5.18 -12.73 9.11
CA ASP A 190 -4.43 -12.91 7.85
C ASP A 190 -5.35 -13.18 6.67
N ARG A 191 -6.62 -12.83 6.80
CA ARG A 191 -7.58 -12.93 5.71
C ARG A 191 -7.43 -11.72 4.79
N PHE A 192 -6.93 -11.95 3.59
CA PHE A 192 -6.78 -10.92 2.56
C PHE A 192 -8.05 -10.77 1.71
N LEU A 193 -8.28 -9.55 1.20
CA LEU A 193 -9.24 -9.34 0.12
C LEU A 193 -8.77 -10.07 -1.14
N ASN A 194 -9.72 -10.60 -1.92
CA ASN A 194 -9.45 -11.13 -3.26
C ASN A 194 -9.12 -10.01 -4.28
N VAL A 195 -8.93 -8.77 -3.82
CA VAL A 195 -8.68 -7.60 -4.66
C VAL A 195 -7.27 -7.09 -4.39
N GLY A 196 -6.50 -6.85 -5.44
CA GLY A 196 -5.18 -6.24 -5.33
C GLY A 196 -4.99 -5.11 -6.34
N VAL A 197 -4.05 -4.24 -6.00
CA VAL A 197 -3.68 -3.08 -6.79
C VAL A 197 -2.34 -3.38 -7.44
N VAL A 198 -2.36 -3.69 -8.73
CA VAL A 198 -1.16 -4.01 -9.52
C VAL A 198 -0.52 -2.72 -9.98
N ARG A 199 0.77 -2.53 -9.69
CA ARG A 199 1.54 -1.44 -10.30
C ARG A 199 1.76 -1.72 -11.78
N ARG A 200 1.55 -0.73 -12.63
CA ARG A 200 1.71 -0.81 -14.08
C ARG A 200 2.53 0.35 -14.61
N LYS A 201 3.22 0.14 -15.73
CA LYS A 201 3.80 1.19 -16.55
C LYS A 201 3.28 1.12 -17.97
N CYS A 202 3.18 2.29 -18.58
CA CYS A 202 2.99 2.46 -20.02
C CYS A 202 3.96 3.55 -20.49
N SER A 203 4.80 3.25 -21.46
CA SER A 203 5.77 4.18 -22.02
C SER A 203 5.42 4.47 -23.47
N VAL A 204 5.37 5.74 -23.87
CA VAL A 204 5.02 6.18 -25.22
C VAL A 204 6.20 6.96 -25.81
N TRP A 205 6.52 6.67 -27.06
CA TRP A 205 7.51 7.39 -27.85
C TRP A 205 6.98 7.61 -29.26
N SER A 206 7.28 8.76 -29.85
CA SER A 206 6.86 9.07 -31.22
C SER A 206 7.96 9.78 -32.01
N ARG A 207 7.92 9.61 -33.33
CA ARG A 207 8.71 10.40 -34.28
C ARG A 207 7.91 10.72 -35.53
N ARG A 208 8.19 11.87 -36.14
CA ARG A 208 7.75 12.16 -37.51
C ARG A 208 8.76 11.58 -38.50
N THR A 209 8.26 11.02 -39.60
CA THR A 209 9.10 10.47 -40.68
C THR A 209 9.28 11.52 -41.78
N GLU A 210 10.40 11.46 -42.50
CA GLU A 210 10.74 12.43 -43.55
C GLU A 210 9.72 12.46 -44.70
N GLY A 211 8.98 11.36 -44.91
CA GLY A 211 7.92 11.23 -45.92
C GLY A 211 6.55 11.81 -45.53
N GLY A 212 6.47 12.62 -44.48
CA GLY A 212 5.22 13.22 -44.00
C GLY A 212 4.32 12.28 -43.17
N GLY A 213 4.82 11.10 -42.81
CA GLY A 213 4.18 10.16 -41.90
C GLY A 213 4.70 10.28 -40.46
N TRP A 214 4.37 9.30 -39.64
CA TRP A 214 4.87 9.20 -38.27
C TRP A 214 4.87 7.76 -37.77
N ASP A 215 5.79 7.45 -36.85
CA ASP A 215 5.84 6.18 -36.13
C ASP A 215 5.65 6.45 -34.65
N CYS A 216 4.86 5.61 -33.98
CA CYS A 216 4.67 5.64 -32.53
C CYS A 216 4.96 4.25 -31.95
N LEU A 217 5.65 4.21 -30.81
CA LEU A 217 5.92 3.03 -30.02
C LEU A 217 5.28 3.18 -28.64
N VAL A 218 4.44 2.21 -28.28
CA VAL A 218 3.84 2.08 -26.96
C VAL A 218 4.35 0.80 -26.33
N LEU A 219 4.98 0.91 -25.17
CA LEU A 219 5.45 -0.21 -24.36
C LEU A 219 4.57 -0.32 -23.10
N CYS A 220 3.92 -1.45 -22.90
CA CYS A 220 3.02 -1.68 -21.76
C CYS A 220 3.28 -3.01 -21.05
N ASP A 221 2.92 -3.07 -19.76
CA ASP A 221 3.06 -4.29 -18.98
C ASP A 221 2.02 -5.37 -19.39
N PRO A 222 2.40 -6.66 -19.48
CA PRO A 222 1.50 -7.78 -19.78
C PRO A 222 0.51 -8.06 -18.65
N PRO A 223 -0.67 -8.66 -18.92
CA PRO A 223 -1.63 -9.02 -17.88
C PRO A 223 -1.06 -10.00 -16.84
N VAL A 224 -1.55 -9.94 -15.60
CA VAL A 224 -1.05 -10.82 -14.52
C VAL A 224 -1.63 -12.22 -14.70
N ARG A 225 -0.78 -13.17 -15.14
CA ARG A 225 -1.15 -14.58 -15.33
C ARG A 225 -0.60 -15.51 -14.24
N SER A 226 0.50 -15.11 -13.61
CA SER A 226 1.08 -15.80 -12.47
C SER A 226 1.67 -14.81 -11.48
N VAL A 227 1.69 -15.21 -10.21
CA VAL A 227 2.17 -14.40 -9.09
C VAL A 227 3.27 -15.15 -8.36
N ARG A 228 4.27 -14.40 -7.90
CA ARG A 228 5.28 -14.92 -6.97
C ARG A 228 5.07 -14.41 -5.57
N THR A 229 5.25 -15.32 -4.61
CA THR A 229 5.04 -15.11 -3.17
C THR A 229 6.07 -15.88 -2.34
N GLY A 230 6.01 -15.70 -1.02
CA GLY A 230 6.88 -16.34 -0.04
C GLY A 230 8.17 -15.56 0.22
N ASP A 231 9.01 -16.10 1.10
CA ASP A 231 10.35 -15.55 1.34
C ASP A 231 11.20 -15.64 0.06
N GLU A 232 11.84 -14.53 -0.29
CA GLU A 232 12.62 -14.38 -1.53
C GLU A 232 11.82 -14.75 -2.82
N TYR A 233 10.49 -14.67 -2.78
CA TYR A 233 9.62 -14.88 -3.95
C TYR A 233 9.82 -16.25 -4.64
N LYS A 234 10.17 -17.29 -3.85
CA LYS A 234 10.47 -18.64 -4.36
C LYS A 234 9.27 -19.38 -4.94
N ILE A 235 8.06 -19.04 -4.50
CA ILE A 235 6.84 -19.76 -4.84
C ILE A 235 6.13 -19.02 -5.97
N GLU A 236 6.06 -19.64 -7.14
CA GLU A 236 5.24 -19.16 -8.26
C GLU A 236 3.98 -20.01 -8.39
N HIS A 237 2.84 -19.37 -8.61
CA HIS A 237 1.59 -20.06 -8.92
C HIS A 237 0.77 -19.27 -9.95
N PRO A 238 0.05 -19.97 -10.85
CA PRO A 238 -0.84 -19.34 -11.81
C PRO A 238 -2.06 -18.75 -11.09
N VAL A 239 -2.54 -17.61 -11.58
CA VAL A 239 -3.73 -16.93 -11.07
C VAL A 239 -4.62 -16.49 -12.22
N LYS A 240 -5.92 -16.42 -11.98
CA LYS A 240 -6.86 -15.79 -12.91
C LYS A 240 -7.27 -14.43 -12.37
N THR A 241 -7.22 -13.43 -13.24
CA THR A 241 -7.56 -12.05 -12.89
C THR A 241 -8.76 -11.55 -13.66
N TRP A 242 -9.56 -10.72 -13.00
CA TRP A 242 -10.66 -9.98 -13.62
C TRP A 242 -10.65 -8.51 -13.21
N PRO A 243 -11.15 -7.60 -14.05
CA PRO A 243 -11.27 -6.19 -13.68
C PRO A 243 -12.16 -6.00 -12.45
N TYR A 244 -11.67 -5.26 -11.46
CA TYR A 244 -12.44 -4.99 -10.24
C TYR A 244 -13.73 -4.23 -10.58
N GLN A 245 -14.89 -4.81 -10.21
CA GLN A 245 -16.23 -4.29 -10.51
C GLN A 245 -16.47 -4.04 -12.02
N GLY A 246 -15.91 -4.88 -12.89
CA GLY A 246 -16.05 -4.73 -14.34
C GLY A 246 -15.06 -3.74 -14.97
N GLY A 247 -14.16 -3.15 -14.17
CA GLY A 247 -13.09 -2.27 -14.62
C GLY A 247 -13.48 -0.79 -14.68
N TYR A 248 -12.80 -0.03 -15.52
CA TYR A 248 -13.02 1.41 -15.64
C TYR A 248 -14.21 1.73 -16.57
N LEU A 249 -14.86 2.87 -16.32
CA LEU A 249 -15.96 3.38 -17.14
C LEU A 249 -15.43 3.96 -18.46
N ASP A 250 -16.15 3.76 -19.55
CA ASP A 250 -15.71 4.27 -20.85
C ASP A 250 -15.73 5.81 -20.86
N PHE A 251 -14.64 6.41 -21.33
CA PHE A 251 -14.40 7.87 -21.30
C PHE A 251 -14.77 8.57 -22.61
N VAL A 252 -15.10 7.79 -23.64
CA VAL A 252 -15.54 8.29 -24.94
C VAL A 252 -16.91 8.98 -24.80
N PRO A 253 -17.20 10.08 -25.54
CA PRO A 253 -18.49 10.77 -25.46
C PRO A 253 -19.71 9.86 -25.66
N GLU A 254 -20.79 10.14 -24.94
CA GLU A 254 -22.00 9.29 -24.95
C GLU A 254 -22.60 9.16 -26.36
N GLU A 255 -22.53 10.21 -27.18
CA GLU A 255 -23.05 10.18 -28.56
C GLU A 255 -22.34 9.13 -29.42
N GLU A 256 -21.02 8.99 -29.21
CA GLU A 256 -20.22 7.96 -29.87
C GLU A 256 -20.59 6.57 -29.38
N GLN A 257 -20.72 6.39 -28.06
CA GLN A 257 -21.11 5.11 -27.47
C GLN A 257 -22.48 4.66 -28.01
N ILE A 258 -23.44 5.58 -28.09
CA ILE A 258 -24.77 5.33 -28.67
C ILE A 258 -24.66 4.99 -30.15
N ARG A 259 -23.80 5.68 -30.91
CA ARG A 259 -23.59 5.40 -32.34
C ARG A 259 -23.12 3.97 -32.55
N ILE A 260 -22.06 3.56 -31.85
CA ILE A 260 -21.51 2.21 -31.95
C ILE A 260 -22.52 1.16 -31.46
N ALA A 261 -23.26 1.44 -30.38
CA ALA A 261 -24.29 0.53 -29.88
C ALA A 261 -25.44 0.32 -30.89
N ARG A 262 -25.74 1.31 -31.74
CA ARG A 262 -26.76 1.22 -32.80
C ARG A 262 -26.23 0.52 -34.05
N ASP A 263 -24.94 0.60 -34.31
CA ASP A 263 -24.30 -0.08 -35.43
C ASP A 263 -24.14 -1.57 -35.11
N LYS A 264 -25.17 -2.36 -35.47
CA LYS A 264 -25.27 -3.81 -35.19
C LYS A 264 -24.19 -4.64 -35.92
N GLY A 265 -23.28 -4.02 -36.66
CA GLY A 265 -22.18 -4.63 -37.40
C GLY A 265 -20.86 -4.64 -36.64
N ARG A 266 -20.39 -5.84 -36.27
CA ARG A 266 -19.01 -6.19 -35.83
C ARG A 266 -18.56 -5.81 -34.41
N CYS A 267 -18.87 -4.64 -33.85
CA CYS A 267 -18.38 -4.25 -32.50
C CYS A 267 -19.36 -4.65 -31.38
N ARG A 268 -19.38 -5.92 -30.98
CA ARG A 268 -20.38 -6.45 -30.02
C ARG A 268 -20.16 -6.10 -28.55
N ARG A 269 -19.05 -5.46 -28.15
CA ARG A 269 -18.72 -5.19 -26.74
C ARG A 269 -17.92 -3.89 -26.63
N GLY A 270 -18.09 -3.17 -25.51
CA GLY A 270 -17.20 -2.07 -25.14
C GLY A 270 -15.75 -2.55 -24.91
N PRO A 271 -14.85 -1.68 -24.39
CA PRO A 271 -13.43 -2.00 -24.26
C PRO A 271 -13.24 -3.33 -23.48
N PRO A 272 -12.32 -4.19 -23.95
CA PRO A 272 -12.15 -5.55 -23.40
C PRO A 272 -11.66 -5.55 -21.95
N ARG A 273 -10.89 -4.53 -21.53
CA ARG A 273 -10.30 -4.38 -20.20
C ARG A 273 -9.44 -5.56 -19.77
N THR A 274 -8.80 -6.20 -20.75
CA THR A 274 -7.91 -7.36 -20.54
C THR A 274 -6.46 -6.95 -20.41
N SER A 275 -6.04 -5.96 -21.20
CA SER A 275 -4.68 -5.42 -21.21
C SER A 275 -4.68 -4.01 -21.81
N MET A 276 -3.64 -3.24 -21.52
CA MET A 276 -3.42 -1.92 -22.13
C MET A 276 -3.35 -2.01 -23.66
N LEU A 277 -2.72 -3.09 -24.19
CA LEU A 277 -2.61 -3.32 -25.63
C LEU A 277 -3.97 -3.53 -26.28
N ASP A 278 -4.81 -4.37 -25.69
CA ASP A 278 -6.13 -4.70 -26.24
C ASP A 278 -7.08 -3.52 -26.15
N ASP A 279 -7.05 -2.78 -25.04
CA ASP A 279 -7.85 -1.56 -24.87
C ASP A 279 -7.43 -0.47 -25.87
N LEU A 280 -6.13 -0.21 -26.00
CA LEU A 280 -5.63 0.77 -26.96
C LEU A 280 -5.97 0.37 -28.41
N SER A 281 -5.84 -0.92 -28.76
CA SER A 281 -6.24 -1.41 -30.08
C SER A 281 -7.73 -1.18 -30.33
N PHE A 282 -8.58 -1.47 -29.35
CA PHE A 282 -10.03 -1.26 -29.45
C PHE A 282 -10.37 0.21 -29.72
N TYR A 283 -9.76 1.15 -28.98
CA TYR A 283 -9.99 2.58 -29.18
C TYR A 283 -9.46 3.08 -30.53
N LEU A 284 -8.29 2.60 -30.96
CA LEU A 284 -7.73 2.99 -32.26
C LEU A 284 -8.52 2.43 -33.45
N GLU A 285 -9.09 1.23 -33.32
CA GLU A 285 -9.92 0.61 -34.37
C GLU A 285 -11.32 1.21 -34.43
N THR A 286 -11.92 1.52 -33.28
CA THR A 286 -13.34 1.92 -33.19
C THR A 286 -13.53 3.44 -33.16
N HIS A 287 -12.58 4.16 -32.55
CA HIS A 287 -12.73 5.56 -32.15
C HIS A 287 -11.66 6.50 -32.74
N SER A 288 -10.88 6.05 -33.74
CA SER A 288 -9.86 6.89 -34.41
C SER A 288 -10.39 8.24 -34.91
N ARG A 289 -11.67 8.31 -35.30
CA ARG A 289 -12.32 9.53 -35.79
C ARG A 289 -12.41 10.66 -34.76
N LEU A 290 -12.21 10.34 -33.49
CA LEU A 290 -12.33 11.30 -32.39
C LEU A 290 -11.02 12.06 -32.13
N VAL A 291 -9.91 11.62 -32.73
CA VAL A 291 -8.57 12.21 -32.55
C VAL A 291 -8.02 12.71 -33.87
N ASP A 292 -7.13 13.69 -33.81
CA ASP A 292 -6.43 14.17 -35.00
C ASP A 292 -5.34 13.20 -35.41
N VAL A 293 -5.59 12.43 -36.46
CA VAL A 293 -4.68 11.39 -36.95
C VAL A 293 -3.41 11.97 -37.59
N ALA A 294 -3.37 13.27 -37.89
CA ALA A 294 -2.18 13.93 -38.40
C ALA A 294 -1.07 14.03 -37.33
N GLU A 295 -1.42 14.06 -36.04
CA GLU A 295 -0.48 14.24 -34.95
C GLU A 295 -0.36 12.99 -34.07
N PRO A 296 0.81 12.32 -34.01
CA PRO A 296 0.99 11.08 -33.26
C PRO A 296 0.70 11.26 -31.76
N GLU A 297 1.09 12.41 -31.21
CA GLU A 297 0.88 12.75 -29.81
C GLU A 297 -0.61 12.90 -29.51
N SER A 298 -1.39 13.51 -30.41
CA SER A 298 -2.84 13.66 -30.27
C SER A 298 -3.56 12.31 -30.29
N VAL A 299 -3.13 11.37 -31.14
CA VAL A 299 -3.76 10.04 -31.23
C VAL A 299 -3.45 9.19 -30.02
N VAL A 300 -2.17 8.98 -29.72
CA VAL A 300 -1.76 7.97 -28.74
C VAL A 300 -1.78 8.52 -27.33
N ASN A 301 -1.32 9.76 -27.10
CA ASN A 301 -1.27 10.30 -25.74
C ASN A 301 -2.67 10.56 -25.18
N VAL A 302 -3.65 10.90 -26.01
CA VAL A 302 -5.05 11.07 -25.56
C VAL A 302 -5.61 9.73 -25.10
N PHE A 303 -5.59 8.69 -25.94
CA PHE A 303 -6.16 7.39 -25.53
C PHE A 303 -5.38 6.76 -24.39
N VAL A 304 -4.04 6.78 -24.44
CA VAL A 304 -3.21 6.24 -23.36
C VAL A 304 -3.44 7.00 -22.05
N GLY A 305 -3.44 8.34 -22.11
CA GLY A 305 -3.69 9.21 -20.96
C GLY A 305 -5.07 8.97 -20.35
N LYS A 306 -6.12 8.81 -21.18
CA LYS A 306 -7.49 8.55 -20.72
C LYS A 306 -7.65 7.15 -20.12
N ILE A 307 -7.04 6.11 -20.71
CA ILE A 307 -7.04 4.76 -20.13
C ILE A 307 -6.34 4.78 -18.76
N VAL A 308 -5.16 5.41 -18.68
CA VAL A 308 -4.39 5.55 -17.44
C VAL A 308 -5.18 6.32 -16.37
N ALA A 309 -5.74 7.48 -16.73
CA ALA A 309 -6.57 8.29 -15.83
C ALA A 309 -7.79 7.50 -15.34
N SER A 310 -8.41 6.68 -16.20
CA SER A 310 -9.55 5.85 -15.85
C SER A 310 -9.19 4.73 -14.87
N HIS A 311 -8.02 4.10 -15.02
CA HIS A 311 -7.50 3.15 -14.03
C HIS A 311 -7.17 3.82 -12.69
N LEU A 312 -6.53 4.98 -12.71
CA LEU A 312 -6.25 5.77 -11.51
C LEU A 312 -7.54 6.16 -10.80
N LEU A 313 -8.58 6.57 -11.53
CA LEU A 313 -9.90 6.85 -10.96
C LEU A 313 -10.47 5.60 -10.28
N LYS A 314 -10.42 4.44 -10.94
CA LYS A 314 -10.89 3.19 -10.35
C LYS A 314 -10.13 2.82 -9.08
N GLN A 315 -8.84 3.13 -9.03
CA GLN A 315 -8.02 2.98 -7.83
C GLN A 315 -8.46 3.91 -6.70
N THR A 316 -8.83 5.17 -6.99
CA THR A 316 -9.38 6.08 -5.96
C THR A 316 -10.69 5.54 -5.37
N GLU A 317 -11.55 4.91 -6.17
CA GLU A 317 -12.81 4.31 -5.70
C GLU A 317 -12.56 3.13 -4.76
N HIS A 318 -11.64 2.24 -5.14
CA HIS A 318 -11.26 1.10 -4.31
C HIS A 318 -10.68 1.55 -2.96
N LEU A 319 -9.76 2.52 -2.99
CA LEU A 319 -9.18 3.07 -1.78
C LEU A 319 -10.23 3.77 -0.91
N ARG A 320 -11.12 4.57 -1.50
CA ARG A 320 -12.22 5.23 -0.79
C ARG A 320 -13.14 4.22 -0.10
N ALA A 321 -13.50 3.14 -0.79
CA ALA A 321 -14.36 2.10 -0.24
C ALA A 321 -13.69 1.42 0.97
N THR A 322 -12.39 1.15 0.87
CA THR A 322 -11.58 0.52 1.92
C THR A 322 -11.44 1.42 3.15
N LEU A 323 -11.06 2.69 2.96
CA LEU A 323 -10.98 3.68 4.05
C LEU A 323 -12.35 3.90 4.71
N SER A 324 -13.43 3.93 3.92
CA SER A 324 -14.79 4.06 4.45
C SER A 324 -15.21 2.85 5.28
N ALA A 325 -14.75 1.64 4.94
CA ALA A 325 -15.01 0.44 5.73
C ALA A 325 -14.35 0.51 7.11
N VAL A 326 -13.11 0.99 7.19
CA VAL A 326 -12.41 1.22 8.46
C VAL A 326 -13.07 2.35 9.26
N GLN A 327 -13.35 3.48 8.62
CA GLN A 327 -14.03 4.60 9.26
C GLN A 327 -15.37 4.18 9.86
N ARG A 328 -16.19 3.40 9.13
CA ARG A 328 -17.48 2.92 9.63
C ARG A 328 -17.34 2.14 10.92
N GLY A 329 -16.37 1.23 11.03
CA GLY A 329 -16.24 0.46 12.26
C GLY A 329 -15.62 1.24 13.42
N LEU A 330 -14.77 2.24 13.16
CA LEU A 330 -14.28 3.16 14.21
C LEU A 330 -15.40 3.98 14.87
N THR A 331 -16.56 4.15 14.22
CA THR A 331 -17.67 4.93 14.78
C THR A 331 -18.45 4.23 15.90
N ARG A 332 -18.35 2.90 16.04
CA ARG A 332 -19.24 2.12 16.92
C ARG A 332 -18.52 1.59 18.15
N LYS A 333 -18.92 2.05 19.34
CA LYS A 333 -18.38 1.59 20.64
C LYS A 333 -18.46 0.06 20.83
N GLN A 334 -19.53 -0.57 20.35
CA GLN A 334 -19.76 -2.01 20.50
C GLN A 334 -18.67 -2.84 19.78
N ASP A 335 -18.18 -2.32 18.66
CA ASP A 335 -17.16 -2.96 17.85
C ASP A 335 -15.77 -2.79 18.50
N LEU A 336 -15.51 -1.62 19.12
CA LEU A 336 -14.25 -1.30 19.82
C LEU A 336 -14.11 -1.97 21.20
N ALA A 337 -15.21 -2.21 21.92
CA ALA A 337 -15.16 -2.78 23.27
C ALA A 337 -14.61 -4.20 23.30
N LYS A 338 -14.74 -4.88 22.16
CA LYS A 338 -14.61 -6.31 21.98
C LYS A 338 -13.31 -6.69 21.26
N MET A 339 -12.72 -5.74 20.51
CA MET A 339 -11.53 -5.96 19.69
C MET A 339 -10.28 -6.38 20.50
N PRO A 340 -9.60 -7.48 20.11
CA PRO A 340 -8.33 -7.89 20.70
C PRO A 340 -7.17 -7.02 20.19
N MET A 341 -6.09 -6.92 20.98
CA MET A 341 -4.92 -6.09 20.64
C MET A 341 -4.30 -6.47 19.28
N THR A 342 -4.18 -7.76 19.00
CA THR A 342 -3.62 -8.26 17.73
C THR A 342 -4.37 -7.77 16.49
N LYS A 343 -5.71 -7.61 16.57
CA LYS A 343 -6.50 -6.98 15.49
C LYS A 343 -6.15 -5.50 15.32
N VAL A 344 -5.95 -4.80 16.43
CA VAL A 344 -5.60 -3.37 16.40
C VAL A 344 -4.22 -3.18 15.79
N GLU A 345 -3.25 -4.03 16.14
CA GLU A 345 -1.91 -4.02 15.53
C GLU A 345 -1.95 -4.33 14.04
N ALA A 346 -2.74 -5.31 13.62
CA ALA A 346 -2.93 -5.63 12.21
C ALA A 346 -3.58 -4.47 11.43
N LEU A 347 -4.62 -3.85 11.99
CA LEU A 347 -5.26 -2.67 11.40
C LEU A 347 -4.30 -1.48 11.32
N TRP A 348 -3.51 -1.25 12.36
CA TRP A 348 -2.49 -0.20 12.39
C TRP A 348 -1.44 -0.43 11.30
N SER A 349 -0.95 -1.66 11.15
CA SER A 349 -0.03 -2.03 10.08
C SER A 349 -0.63 -1.77 8.69
N ASP A 350 -1.92 -2.07 8.49
CA ASP A 350 -2.61 -1.82 7.22
C ASP A 350 -2.77 -0.32 6.95
N MET A 351 -3.10 0.47 7.98
CA MET A 351 -3.20 1.93 7.89
C MET A 351 -1.86 2.56 7.48
N GLN A 352 -0.76 2.15 8.12
CA GLN A 352 0.60 2.58 7.74
C GLN A 352 0.91 2.20 6.29
N GLY A 353 0.50 1.00 5.87
CA GLY A 353 0.61 0.54 4.49
C GLY A 353 -0.18 1.39 3.49
N TRP A 354 -1.37 1.87 3.84
CA TRP A 354 -2.17 2.78 3.00
C TRP A 354 -1.61 4.20 2.97
N GLU A 355 -1.12 4.72 4.10
CA GLU A 355 -0.44 6.03 4.14
C GLU A 355 0.76 6.04 3.20
N ARG A 356 1.66 5.05 3.32
CA ARG A 356 2.82 4.91 2.43
C ARG A 356 2.40 4.79 0.96
N ARG A 357 1.42 3.93 0.64
CA ARG A 357 0.94 3.74 -0.73
C ARG A 357 0.30 4.98 -1.33
N THR A 358 -0.48 5.74 -0.55
CA THR A 358 -1.09 6.99 -1.04
C THR A 358 -0.05 8.07 -1.32
N GLY A 359 1.08 8.06 -0.60
CA GLY A 359 2.25 8.87 -0.96
C GLY A 359 2.83 8.50 -2.31
N GLU A 360 3.10 7.21 -2.53
CA GLU A 360 3.62 6.71 -3.83
C GLU A 360 2.66 7.02 -4.99
N TYR A 361 1.35 6.90 -4.78
CA TYR A 361 0.34 7.20 -5.81
C TYR A 361 0.36 8.66 -6.22
N LEU A 362 0.56 9.57 -5.26
CA LEU A 362 0.68 11.00 -5.53
C LEU A 362 1.99 11.32 -6.25
N GLU A 363 3.11 10.76 -5.81
CA GLU A 363 4.41 10.96 -6.45
C GLU A 363 4.40 10.51 -7.92
N ASP A 364 3.83 9.34 -8.20
CA ASP A 364 3.71 8.82 -9.58
C ASP A 364 2.78 9.68 -10.44
N LEU A 365 1.65 10.14 -9.88
CA LEU A 365 0.72 11.03 -10.57
C LEU A 365 1.33 12.40 -10.86
N GLU A 366 2.01 13.01 -9.90
CA GLU A 366 2.75 14.27 -10.07
C GLU A 366 3.86 14.10 -11.12
N GLY A 367 4.52 12.94 -11.15
CA GLY A 367 5.49 12.58 -12.19
C GLY A 367 4.89 12.53 -13.60
N ILE A 368 3.67 12.02 -13.75
CA ILE A 368 2.94 12.05 -15.04
C ILE A 368 2.59 13.50 -15.40
N MET A 369 2.06 14.28 -14.45
CA MET A 369 1.68 15.67 -14.68
C MET A 369 2.88 16.52 -15.13
N LEU A 370 4.04 16.34 -14.50
CA LEU A 370 5.28 17.04 -14.85
C LEU A 370 5.75 16.72 -16.27
N GLN A 371 5.68 15.44 -16.67
CA GLN A 371 6.03 14.99 -18.02
C GLN A 371 5.09 15.56 -19.09
N LEU A 372 3.79 15.62 -18.78
CA LEU A 372 2.77 16.19 -19.67
C LEU A 372 2.71 17.73 -19.65
N GLY A 373 3.51 18.39 -18.80
CA GLY A 373 3.48 19.84 -18.63
C GLY A 373 2.21 20.38 -17.95
N ILE A 374 1.48 19.52 -17.21
CA ILE A 374 0.25 19.89 -16.51
C ILE A 374 0.60 20.57 -15.18
N THR A 375 -0.06 21.70 -14.88
CA THR A 375 0.15 22.40 -13.62
C THR A 375 -0.42 21.61 -12.44
N LEU A 376 0.35 21.51 -11.35
CA LEU A 376 -0.08 20.89 -10.09
C LEU A 376 -1.12 21.74 -9.34
N SER A 377 -1.22 23.04 -9.65
CA SER A 377 -2.23 23.92 -9.08
C SER A 377 -3.60 23.64 -9.73
N PRO A 378 -4.69 23.72 -8.95
CA PRO A 378 -6.04 23.56 -9.49
C PRO A 378 -6.32 24.65 -10.54
N PRO A 379 -7.16 24.36 -11.55
CA PRO A 379 -7.51 25.34 -12.56
C PRO A 379 -8.24 26.53 -11.90
N PRO A 380 -7.98 27.77 -12.35
CA PRO A 380 -8.51 28.98 -11.72
C PRO A 380 -10.04 29.05 -11.66
N ALA A 381 -10.75 28.24 -12.46
CA ALA A 381 -12.21 28.11 -12.42
C ALA A 381 -12.74 27.41 -11.16
N MET A 382 -11.92 26.66 -10.41
CA MET A 382 -12.32 26.03 -9.14
C MET A 382 -11.97 26.88 -7.92
N THR A 383 -11.11 27.88 -8.07
CA THR A 383 -10.85 28.89 -7.04
C THR A 383 -11.79 30.08 -7.25
N GLY A 384 -13.07 29.87 -6.93
CA GLY A 384 -13.96 30.97 -6.56
C GLY A 384 -13.53 31.57 -5.22
N THR A 385 -12.27 31.96 -5.07
CA THR A 385 -11.82 32.84 -3.99
C THR A 385 -12.33 34.23 -4.34
N SER A 386 -13.49 34.54 -3.77
CA SER A 386 -13.82 35.87 -3.28
C SER A 386 -12.54 36.53 -2.75
N THR A 387 -11.92 37.37 -3.57
CA THR A 387 -11.08 38.45 -3.05
C THR A 387 -12.03 39.34 -2.27
N ALA A 388 -11.97 39.26 -0.95
CA ALA A 388 -12.68 40.12 -0.03
C ALA A 388 -12.39 41.58 -0.38
N ALA A 389 -13.33 42.23 -1.07
CA ALA A 389 -13.38 43.67 -1.16
C ALA A 389 -13.82 44.23 0.21
N PRO A 390 -13.26 45.35 0.68
CA PRO A 390 -13.61 45.92 1.97
C PRO A 390 -15.07 46.37 1.99
N ILE A 391 -15.68 46.14 3.15
CA ILE A 391 -17.08 46.43 3.50
C ILE A 391 -17.38 47.92 3.30
N GLY A 392 -18.40 48.23 2.51
CA GLY A 392 -19.04 49.54 2.55
C GLY A 392 -19.83 49.95 1.32
N THR A 393 -21.05 49.42 1.14
CA THR A 393 -22.28 50.17 0.76
C THR A 393 -23.46 49.21 0.53
N PRO A 394 -24.70 49.57 0.93
CA PRO A 394 -25.87 48.70 0.77
C PRO A 394 -26.37 48.63 -0.68
N PRO A 395 -27.02 47.52 -1.10
CA PRO A 395 -27.41 47.31 -2.48
C PRO A 395 -28.64 48.13 -2.86
N GLN A 396 -28.56 48.85 -3.99
CA GLN A 396 -29.76 49.31 -4.69
C GLN A 396 -30.29 48.18 -5.59
N LEU A 397 -31.62 48.02 -5.57
CA LEU A 397 -32.35 47.15 -6.48
C LEU A 397 -32.23 47.65 -7.93
N GLN A 398 -31.67 46.82 -8.81
CA GLN A 398 -31.98 46.87 -10.23
C GLN A 398 -32.37 45.47 -10.73
N GLN A 399 -33.54 45.45 -11.38
CA GLN A 399 -34.25 44.33 -11.99
C GLN A 399 -33.62 43.90 -13.34
N PRO A 400 -34.07 42.78 -13.93
CA PRO A 400 -33.24 41.90 -14.74
C PRO A 400 -33.18 42.34 -16.21
N VAL A 401 -31.98 42.36 -16.79
CA VAL A 401 -31.81 42.28 -18.24
C VAL A 401 -31.42 40.85 -18.56
N GLY A 402 -32.32 40.17 -19.26
CA GLY A 402 -32.22 38.76 -19.57
C GLY A 402 -31.08 38.42 -20.53
N GLY A 403 -30.72 37.13 -20.51
CA GLY A 403 -30.24 36.44 -21.70
C GLY A 403 -28.73 36.46 -21.97
N ALA A 404 -27.87 36.49 -20.95
CA ALA A 404 -26.49 36.03 -21.11
C ALA A 404 -26.39 34.59 -20.60
N LEU A 405 -26.77 33.63 -21.48
CA LEU A 405 -26.42 32.23 -21.31
C LEU A 405 -24.89 32.16 -21.21
N PHE A 406 -24.39 31.59 -20.11
CA PHE A 406 -23.02 31.16 -19.84
C PHE A 406 -21.96 31.67 -20.82
N SER A 407 -21.15 32.64 -20.39
CA SER A 407 -19.84 32.89 -21.02
C SER A 407 -19.05 31.58 -20.91
N ALA A 408 -19.02 30.82 -21.99
CA ALA A 408 -18.28 29.58 -22.13
C ALA A 408 -16.79 29.91 -22.15
N GLY A 409 -16.19 30.08 -20.97
CA GLY A 409 -14.76 29.81 -20.83
C GLY A 409 -14.54 28.38 -21.29
N ASN A 410 -13.69 28.18 -22.31
CA ASN A 410 -13.35 26.90 -22.95
C ASN A 410 -13.73 25.69 -22.08
N VAL A 411 -14.90 25.12 -22.33
CA VAL A 411 -15.25 23.84 -21.71
C VAL A 411 -14.25 22.84 -22.27
N ALA A 412 -13.37 22.34 -21.40
CA ALA A 412 -12.37 21.36 -21.79
C ALA A 412 -13.05 20.21 -22.53
N GLY A 413 -12.60 19.93 -23.75
CA GLY A 413 -13.12 18.83 -24.54
C GLY A 413 -12.82 17.49 -23.85
N TRP A 414 -13.60 16.45 -24.17
CA TRP A 414 -13.42 15.11 -23.60
C TRP A 414 -12.00 14.55 -23.79
N SER A 415 -11.23 15.05 -24.76
CA SER A 415 -9.84 14.66 -25.05
C SER A 415 -8.80 15.34 -24.15
N ASP A 416 -9.17 16.41 -23.43
CA ASP A 416 -8.26 17.09 -22.51
C ASP A 416 -7.96 16.20 -21.30
N CYS A 417 -6.72 15.74 -21.19
CA CYS A 417 -6.25 14.95 -20.05
C CYS A 417 -5.84 15.82 -18.86
N ALA A 418 -5.59 17.13 -19.05
CA ALA A 418 -5.11 18.01 -17.99
C ALA A 418 -6.13 18.13 -16.86
N THR A 419 -7.39 18.37 -17.22
CA THR A 419 -8.51 18.45 -16.28
C THR A 419 -8.67 17.15 -15.47
N ASP A 420 -8.52 15.98 -16.12
CA ASP A 420 -8.64 14.68 -15.45
C ASP A 420 -7.53 14.44 -14.45
N PHE A 421 -6.27 14.67 -14.83
CA PHE A 421 -5.13 14.47 -13.94
C PHE A 421 -5.13 15.46 -12.77
N GLN A 422 -5.56 16.71 -12.99
CA GLN A 422 -5.78 17.68 -11.91
C GLN A 422 -6.88 17.23 -10.94
N PHE A 423 -8.00 16.73 -11.47
CA PHE A 423 -9.05 16.15 -10.63
C PHE A 423 -8.54 14.95 -9.81
N LEU A 424 -7.81 14.03 -10.45
CA LEU A 424 -7.20 12.88 -9.79
C LEU A 424 -6.22 13.31 -8.69
N HIS A 425 -5.43 14.36 -8.93
CA HIS A 425 -4.49 14.89 -7.95
C HIS A 425 -5.20 15.37 -6.69
N LEU A 426 -6.27 16.17 -6.85
CA LEU A 426 -7.11 16.60 -5.74
C LEU A 426 -7.75 15.41 -5.00
N ARG A 427 -8.22 14.39 -5.73
CA ARG A 427 -8.82 13.19 -5.14
C ARG A 427 -7.83 12.35 -4.35
N PHE A 428 -6.62 12.13 -4.86
CA PHE A 428 -5.59 11.40 -4.11
C PHE A 428 -5.12 12.19 -2.90
N ARG A 429 -4.99 13.52 -2.97
CA ARG A 429 -4.68 14.38 -1.81
C ARG A 429 -5.74 14.26 -0.72
N GLU A 430 -7.02 14.31 -1.10
CA GLU A 430 -8.14 14.10 -0.18
C GLU A 430 -8.05 12.72 0.49
N LEU A 431 -7.81 11.65 -0.28
CA LEU A 431 -7.72 10.29 0.26
C LEU A 431 -6.49 10.08 1.15
N ARG A 432 -5.35 10.69 0.82
CA ARG A 432 -4.16 10.69 1.67
C ARG A 432 -4.44 11.35 3.02
N HIS A 433 -5.02 12.54 3.02
CA HIS A 433 -5.37 13.24 4.26
C HIS A 433 -6.34 12.43 5.13
N ARG A 434 -7.32 11.76 4.49
CA ARG A 434 -8.22 10.84 5.19
C ARG A 434 -7.47 9.63 5.79
N ALA A 435 -6.50 9.06 5.06
CA ALA A 435 -5.68 7.96 5.56
C ALA A 435 -4.84 8.38 6.78
N GLU A 436 -4.20 9.54 6.73
CA GLU A 436 -3.42 10.11 7.84
C GLU A 436 -4.29 10.34 9.10
N THR A 437 -5.49 10.91 8.90
CA THR A 437 -6.46 11.13 10.00
C THR A 437 -6.92 9.81 10.62
N LEU A 438 -7.22 8.80 9.79
CA LEU A 438 -7.60 7.47 10.28
C LEU A 438 -6.44 6.77 10.97
N ASN A 439 -5.20 6.98 10.52
CA ASN A 439 -4.01 6.39 11.15
C ASN A 439 -3.81 6.94 12.57
N ALA A 440 -4.00 8.26 12.75
CA ALA A 440 -4.01 8.87 14.09
C ALA A 440 -5.12 8.29 14.98
N ALA A 441 -6.33 8.08 14.43
CA ALA A 441 -7.44 7.47 15.18
C ALA A 441 -7.16 6.01 15.59
N VAL A 442 -6.57 5.21 14.70
CA VAL A 442 -6.18 3.82 15.00
C VAL A 442 -5.04 3.77 16.02
N THR A 443 -4.09 4.70 15.97
CA THR A 443 -3.04 4.85 17.00
C THR A 443 -3.65 5.15 18.37
N GLY A 444 -4.65 6.03 18.43
CA GLY A 444 -5.42 6.27 19.66
C GLY A 444 -6.16 5.02 20.16
N LEU A 445 -6.74 4.24 19.25
CA LEU A 445 -7.38 2.96 19.58
C LEU A 445 -6.39 1.94 20.14
N ALA A 446 -5.17 1.86 19.58
CA ALA A 446 -4.11 1.00 20.11
C ALA A 446 -3.77 1.37 21.56
N GLY A 447 -3.63 2.67 21.86
CA GLY A 447 -3.42 3.15 23.23
C GLY A 447 -4.55 2.77 24.19
N ILE A 448 -5.81 2.97 23.79
CA ILE A 448 -6.99 2.61 24.61
C ILE A 448 -7.05 1.09 24.85
N THR A 449 -6.80 0.30 23.82
CA THR A 449 -6.84 -1.17 23.90
C THR A 449 -5.71 -1.70 24.78
N GLY A 450 -4.52 -1.09 24.69
CA GLY A 450 -3.34 -1.45 25.48
C GLY A 450 -3.56 -1.18 26.96
N ASN A 451 -4.08 0.01 27.29
CA ASN A 451 -4.42 0.36 28.67
C ASN A 451 -5.49 -0.57 29.25
N ARG A 452 -6.49 -0.98 28.45
CA ARG A 452 -7.50 -1.95 28.88
C ARG A 452 -6.89 -3.34 29.15
N GLN A 453 -5.97 -3.79 28.32
CA GLN A 453 -5.28 -5.08 28.52
C GLN A 453 -4.40 -5.05 29.76
N ALA A 454 -3.57 -4.01 29.91
CA ALA A 454 -2.74 -3.80 31.08
C ALA A 454 -3.57 -3.75 32.37
N TYR A 455 -4.72 -3.05 32.36
CA TYR A 455 -5.62 -3.01 33.51
C TYR A 455 -6.20 -4.38 33.87
N LYS A 456 -6.57 -5.19 32.87
CA LYS A 456 -7.06 -6.57 33.11
C LYS A 456 -5.96 -7.47 33.68
N GLU A 457 -4.74 -7.38 33.15
CA GLU A 457 -3.58 -8.13 33.66
C GLU A 457 -3.22 -7.71 35.07
N GLN A 458 -3.26 -6.40 35.38
CA GLN A 458 -3.08 -5.87 36.72
C GLN A 458 -4.16 -6.38 37.69
N GLN A 459 -5.44 -6.37 37.30
CA GLN A 459 -6.51 -6.92 38.15
C GLN A 459 -6.34 -8.42 38.39
N ARG A 460 -5.91 -9.17 37.37
CA ARG A 460 -5.60 -10.60 37.50
C ARG A 460 -4.44 -10.82 38.48
N SER A 461 -3.35 -10.07 38.33
CA SER A 461 -2.21 -10.12 39.24
C SER A 461 -2.59 -9.76 40.67
N ILE A 462 -3.40 -8.71 40.89
CA ILE A 462 -3.92 -8.34 42.22
C ILE A 462 -4.75 -9.49 42.81
N ARG A 463 -5.59 -10.15 42.01
CA ARG A 463 -6.40 -11.29 42.46
C ARG A 463 -5.51 -12.48 42.85
N GLU A 464 -4.51 -12.79 42.03
CA GLU A 464 -3.53 -13.85 42.28
C GLU A 464 -2.68 -13.58 43.54
N ALA A 465 -2.29 -12.31 43.76
CA ALA A 465 -1.60 -11.88 44.97
C ALA A 465 -2.49 -12.05 46.22
N LYS A 466 -3.77 -11.68 46.14
CA LYS A 466 -4.74 -11.89 47.24
C LYS A 466 -4.93 -13.36 47.56
N SER A 467 -5.05 -14.23 46.56
CA SER A 467 -5.15 -15.68 46.80
C SER A 467 -3.87 -16.24 47.41
N THR A 468 -2.70 -15.77 46.98
CA THR A 468 -1.40 -16.21 47.53
C THR A 468 -1.27 -15.81 49.00
N LYS A 469 -1.70 -14.60 49.37
CA LYS A 469 -1.74 -14.15 50.77
C LYS A 469 -2.67 -15.02 51.61
N ALA A 470 -3.85 -15.38 51.09
CA ALA A 470 -4.79 -16.27 51.78
C ALA A 470 -4.21 -17.68 52.00
N VAL A 471 -3.55 -18.27 50.99
CA VAL A 471 -2.89 -19.58 51.10
C VAL A 471 -1.74 -19.54 52.12
N THR A 472 -0.95 -18.48 52.12
CA THR A 472 0.15 -18.29 53.08
C THR A 472 -0.40 -18.22 54.51
N LEU A 473 -1.47 -17.45 54.72
CA LEU A 473 -2.13 -17.34 56.02
C LEU A 473 -2.69 -18.69 56.50
N LEU A 474 -3.24 -19.49 55.59
CA LEU A 474 -3.67 -20.85 55.91
C LEU A 474 -2.49 -21.74 56.34
N GLY A 475 -1.37 -21.68 55.62
CA GLY A 475 -0.15 -22.41 55.95
C GLY A 475 0.42 -22.04 57.32
N LEU A 476 0.40 -20.76 57.70
CA LEU A 476 0.85 -20.29 59.02
C LEU A 476 0.02 -20.86 60.18
N VAL A 477 -1.22 -21.26 59.94
CA VAL A 477 -2.07 -21.93 60.96
C VAL A 477 -1.83 -23.43 60.97
N PHE A 478 -1.83 -24.08 59.81
CA PHE A 478 -1.75 -25.55 59.74
C PHE A 478 -0.36 -26.12 60.00
N ILE A 479 0.72 -25.42 59.67
CA ILE A 479 2.09 -25.91 59.89
C ILE A 479 2.37 -26.13 61.39
N PRO A 480 2.12 -25.16 62.31
CA PRO A 480 2.26 -25.37 63.75
C PRO A 480 1.34 -26.45 64.30
N LEU A 481 0.08 -26.53 63.83
CA LEU A 481 -0.87 -27.57 64.24
C LEU A 481 -0.40 -28.97 63.83
N ALA A 482 0.08 -29.13 62.60
CA ALA A 482 0.59 -30.41 62.11
C ALA A 482 1.87 -30.83 62.83
N TYR A 483 2.77 -29.89 63.11
CA TYR A 483 4.00 -30.14 63.87
C TYR A 483 3.72 -30.56 65.31
N THR A 484 2.83 -29.84 66.01
CA THR A 484 2.45 -30.21 67.38
C THR A 484 1.70 -31.54 67.41
N ALA A 485 0.81 -31.79 66.45
CA ALA A 485 0.14 -33.07 66.30
C ALA A 485 1.14 -34.22 66.06
N SER A 486 2.16 -34.03 65.21
CA SER A 486 3.17 -35.07 64.95
C SER A 486 4.04 -35.35 66.17
N VAL A 487 4.46 -34.32 66.91
CA VAL A 487 5.28 -34.46 68.13
C VAL A 487 4.51 -35.17 69.24
N PHE A 488 3.25 -34.78 69.50
CA PHE A 488 2.47 -35.35 70.60
C PHE A 488 1.76 -36.68 70.25
N SER A 489 1.59 -37.00 68.96
CA SER A 489 1.02 -38.30 68.53
C SER A 489 1.98 -39.49 68.75
N ILE A 490 3.24 -39.23 69.12
CA ILE A 490 4.26 -40.27 69.31
C ILE A 490 4.05 -41.08 70.60
N GLU A 491 3.40 -40.50 71.64
CA GLU A 491 3.24 -41.16 72.93
C GLU A 491 1.76 -41.25 73.37
N LYS A 492 1.37 -42.41 73.92
CA LYS A 492 -0.02 -42.75 74.29
C LYS A 492 -0.77 -41.77 75.22
N PRO A 493 -0.14 -41.05 76.18
CA PRO A 493 -0.91 -40.17 77.08
C PRO A 493 -1.43 -38.88 76.42
N PHE A 494 -0.86 -38.47 75.28
CA PHE A 494 -1.23 -37.23 74.57
C PHE A 494 -2.15 -37.48 73.37
N GLY A 495 -2.51 -38.74 73.10
CA GLY A 495 -3.44 -39.10 72.03
C GLY A 495 -4.86 -38.59 72.25
N PRO A 496 -5.70 -38.55 71.21
CA PRO A 496 -7.10 -38.15 71.33
C PRO A 496 -7.85 -39.06 72.31
N GLY A 497 -8.41 -38.47 73.37
CA GLY A 497 -9.08 -39.18 74.47
C GLY A 497 -8.19 -39.56 75.66
N GLY A 498 -6.90 -39.20 75.65
CA GLY A 498 -5.99 -39.36 76.78
C GLY A 498 -6.04 -38.21 77.79
N ASP A 499 -5.60 -38.47 79.02
CA ASP A 499 -5.65 -37.53 80.15
C ASP A 499 -4.88 -36.22 79.91
N LEU A 500 -3.89 -36.23 79.01
CA LEU A 500 -3.04 -35.08 78.68
C LEU A 500 -3.31 -34.49 77.28
N PHE A 501 -4.42 -34.86 76.63
CA PHE A 501 -4.78 -34.33 75.30
C PHE A 501 -4.88 -32.79 75.27
N TRP A 502 -5.23 -32.14 76.39
CA TRP A 502 -5.31 -30.68 76.49
C TRP A 502 -3.96 -29.97 76.24
N VAL A 503 -2.83 -30.65 76.47
CA VAL A 503 -1.47 -30.11 76.27
C VAL A 503 -1.22 -29.76 74.81
N TYR A 504 -1.85 -30.47 73.87
CA TYR A 504 -1.80 -30.14 72.43
C TYR A 504 -2.34 -28.73 72.15
N PHE A 505 -3.49 -28.35 72.72
CA PHE A 505 -4.08 -27.03 72.50
C PHE A 505 -3.26 -25.91 73.16
N VAL A 506 -2.73 -26.19 74.37
CA VAL A 506 -1.96 -25.20 75.14
C VAL A 506 -0.57 -24.95 74.55
N THR A 507 -0.01 -25.91 73.81
CA THR A 507 1.26 -25.74 73.09
C THR A 507 1.08 -25.21 71.67
N SER A 508 0.03 -25.63 70.95
CA SER A 508 -0.23 -25.20 69.58
C SER A 508 -0.70 -23.74 69.45
N ALA A 509 -1.60 -23.27 70.33
CA ALA A 509 -2.12 -21.91 70.23
C ALA A 509 -1.04 -20.81 70.40
N PRO A 510 -0.12 -20.88 71.40
CA PRO A 510 0.98 -19.94 71.50
C PRO A 510 1.95 -20.03 70.32
N LEU A 511 2.20 -21.23 69.80
CA LEU A 511 3.09 -21.41 68.65
C LEU A 511 2.53 -20.75 67.38
N ILE A 512 1.22 -20.90 67.12
CA ILE A 512 0.53 -20.20 66.03
C ILE A 512 0.63 -18.68 66.22
N LEU A 513 0.43 -18.19 67.45
CA LEU A 513 0.55 -16.76 67.76
C LEU A 513 1.95 -16.24 67.45
N VAL A 514 3.00 -16.94 67.88
CA VAL A 514 4.40 -16.54 67.61
C VAL A 514 4.70 -16.51 66.12
N VAL A 515 4.28 -17.56 65.38
CA VAL A 515 4.49 -17.64 63.93
C VAL A 515 3.71 -16.56 63.18
N MET A 516 2.47 -16.28 63.59
CA MET A 516 1.67 -15.18 63.03
C MET A 516 2.27 -13.81 63.32
N VAL A 517 2.69 -13.56 64.55
CA VAL A 517 3.35 -12.30 64.93
C VAL A 517 4.64 -12.11 64.14
N GLY A 518 5.47 -13.16 64.02
CA GLY A 518 6.67 -13.13 63.20
C GLY A 518 6.37 -12.81 61.73
N TYR A 519 5.32 -13.40 61.16
CA TYR A 519 4.87 -13.08 59.80
C TYR A 519 4.46 -11.62 59.64
N TYR A 520 3.64 -11.06 60.54
CA TYR A 520 3.20 -9.67 60.46
C TYR A 520 4.35 -8.67 60.66
N VAL A 521 5.34 -8.99 61.52
CA VAL A 521 6.55 -8.18 61.69
C VAL A 521 7.38 -8.16 60.39
N LEU A 522 7.45 -9.28 59.68
CA LEU A 522 8.08 -9.34 58.37
C LEU A 522 7.26 -8.56 57.32
N ASP A 523 5.94 -8.84 57.20
CA ASP A 523 5.02 -8.21 56.22
C ASP A 523 4.99 -6.68 56.36
N PHE A 524 5.06 -6.13 57.57
CA PHE A 524 5.03 -4.68 57.81
C PHE A 524 6.38 -3.97 57.67
N GLY A 525 7.50 -4.68 57.71
CA GLY A 525 8.82 -4.04 57.63
C GLY A 525 9.44 -3.99 56.23
N TYR A 526 8.83 -4.64 55.23
CA TYR A 526 9.24 -4.49 53.83
C TYR A 526 8.68 -3.19 53.23
N ASN A 527 9.54 -2.43 52.53
CA ASN A 527 9.14 -1.23 51.79
C ASN A 527 8.29 -1.59 50.55
N ASP A 528 7.57 -0.63 49.99
CA ASP A 528 6.72 -0.80 48.78
C ASP A 528 7.47 -1.38 47.56
N ASP A 529 8.80 -1.25 47.51
CA ASP A 529 9.66 -1.81 46.47
C ASP A 529 10.14 -3.26 46.75
N GLY A 530 9.86 -3.82 47.94
CA GLY A 530 10.15 -5.21 48.32
C GLY A 530 11.63 -5.58 48.52
N ARG A 531 12.57 -4.63 48.38
CA ARG A 531 14.02 -4.93 48.33
C ARG A 531 14.77 -4.87 49.66
N ALA A 532 14.23 -4.20 50.69
CA ALA A 532 14.89 -4.10 52.00
C ALA A 532 13.86 -4.05 53.12
N TRP A 533 14.14 -4.78 54.20
CA TRP A 533 13.39 -4.70 55.47
C TRP A 533 14.01 -3.61 56.33
N SER A 534 13.20 -2.70 56.89
CA SER A 534 13.70 -1.62 57.76
C SER A 534 12.79 -1.41 58.97
N VAL A 535 13.41 -1.14 60.12
CA VAL A 535 12.71 -0.82 61.38
C VAL A 535 11.92 0.47 61.25
N ASN A 536 12.44 1.46 60.50
CA ASN A 536 11.77 2.74 60.30
C ASN A 536 10.47 2.56 59.51
N THR A 537 10.48 1.74 58.46
CA THR A 537 9.27 1.47 57.67
C THR A 537 8.27 0.59 58.40
N PHE A 538 8.72 -0.32 59.27
CA PHE A 538 7.83 -1.02 60.19
C PHE A 538 7.09 -0.05 61.13
N THR A 539 7.82 0.85 61.80
CA THR A 539 7.21 1.81 62.74
C THR A 539 6.23 2.77 62.05
N GLN A 540 6.56 3.20 60.84
CA GLN A 540 5.68 4.04 60.03
C GLN A 540 4.42 3.29 59.58
N SER A 541 4.55 2.08 59.05
CA SER A 541 3.42 1.23 58.62
C SER A 541 2.46 0.90 59.76
N VAL A 542 3.00 0.65 60.95
CA VAL A 542 2.20 0.41 62.16
C VAL A 542 1.45 1.68 62.57
N SER A 543 2.10 2.85 62.52
CA SER A 543 1.47 4.13 62.87
C SER A 543 0.35 4.55 61.91
N GLU A 544 0.47 4.23 60.63
CA GLU A 544 -0.53 4.56 59.60
C GLU A 544 -1.76 3.64 59.66
N ARG A 545 -1.59 2.36 60.00
CA ARG A 545 -2.68 1.37 60.02
C ARG A 545 -3.36 1.19 61.38
N LEU A 546 -2.71 1.59 62.47
CA LEU A 546 -3.26 1.60 63.83
C LEU A 546 -3.16 3.02 64.40
N PRO A 547 -4.07 3.94 64.01
CA PRO A 547 -4.02 5.34 64.42
C PRO A 547 -4.16 5.56 65.94
N GLY A 548 -4.50 4.51 66.71
CA GLY A 548 -4.58 4.55 68.17
C GLY A 548 -3.31 4.16 68.93
N PHE A 549 -2.25 3.67 68.26
CA PHE A 549 -1.06 3.15 68.96
C PHE A 549 0.17 4.06 68.92
N SER A 550 0.19 5.11 68.07
CA SER A 550 1.37 5.94 67.89
C SER A 550 1.18 7.37 68.38
N ARG A 551 1.19 7.54 69.71
CA ARG A 551 1.61 8.78 70.37
C ARG A 551 1.94 8.53 71.84
N ARG A 552 3.07 7.87 72.11
CA ARG A 552 3.89 8.09 73.32
C ARG A 552 5.21 7.32 73.25
N ASP A 553 6.27 8.10 73.43
CA ASP A 553 7.57 7.72 74.00
C ASP A 553 8.53 6.82 73.22
N VAL A 554 9.20 7.39 72.21
CA VAL A 554 10.56 6.93 71.78
C VAL A 554 11.48 8.12 71.46
N ARG A 555 11.46 9.18 72.27
CA ARG A 555 12.47 10.26 72.12
C ARG A 555 12.77 10.96 73.44
N LYS A 556 13.34 10.22 74.40
CA LYS A 556 14.08 10.79 75.55
C LYS A 556 14.93 9.73 76.23
N THR A 557 16.05 9.38 75.59
CA THR A 557 17.27 8.91 76.27
C THR A 557 18.39 8.94 75.25
N LEU A 558 19.23 9.97 75.34
CA LEU A 558 20.60 10.15 74.82
C LEU A 558 20.84 11.65 74.58
N VAL A 559 20.93 12.41 75.68
CA VAL A 559 21.95 13.43 76.00
C VAL A 559 21.76 13.73 77.49
N ASP A 560 22.45 12.96 78.33
CA ASP A 560 23.36 13.43 79.38
C ASP A 560 24.21 12.24 79.84
#